data_AF-A0A1E7EJD5-F1
#
_entry.id   AF-A0A1E7EJD5-F1
#
_cell.length_a   1.000
_cell.length_b   1.000
_cell.length_c   1.000
_cell.angle_alpha   90.00
_cell.angle_beta   90.00
_cell.angle_gamma   90.00
#
_symmetry.space_group_name_H-M   'P 1'
#
loop_
_entity.id
_entity.type
_entity.pdbx_description
1 polymer ?
#
loop_
_entity_poly.entity_id
_entity_poly.type
_entity_poly.pdbx_seq_one_letter_code
_entity_poly.pdbx_strand_id
1 'polypeptide(L)'
;MKFAAAAAITLLGLTAFSSSTINCVKANELKLRAREKMRRDKAERQLQANDAGLVFSRGYICITRQQDFAFVIPQQKSIVPRFRKLLDLNLLGSSTIQSGGIYDPADVQIVDRLGTSAADNFDDFLFGRGQFAGQRQPKFIPQKDPGFFFNGECVATQVAGPQILGHSCLFNLCLGGGGYNCLAIYAGSKFVFNPLEAVSLSRTTFGFEDNNNPDSIVPSLPPSYPGTIIGGTGLFVGAVGYVDVTTITGSTLTPARVFDLDRDDEDDFVLDADIPQTGYITQKINVVTNVPLPVAP
;
A
#
# COMPACT_ATOMS: atom_id res chain seq x y z
N MET A 1 9.23 75.27 -71.48
CA MET A 1 8.14 74.76 -70.63
C MET A 1 8.39 73.29 -70.34
N LYS A 2 8.36 72.92 -69.04
CA LYS A 2 8.04 71.58 -68.48
C LYS A 2 9.00 70.37 -68.69
N PHE A 3 9.60 69.98 -67.54
CA PHE A 3 9.90 68.66 -66.95
C PHE A 3 10.78 67.62 -67.71
N ALA A 4 11.62 66.78 -67.09
CA ALA A 4 12.35 66.71 -65.80
C ALA A 4 13.30 65.48 -65.85
N ALA A 5 14.46 65.60 -65.18
CA ALA A 5 15.39 64.62 -64.54
C ALA A 5 15.32 63.11 -64.90
N ALA A 6 16.37 62.37 -65.25
CA ALA A 6 17.76 62.16 -64.78
C ALA A 6 17.96 60.74 -64.18
N ALA A 7 19.15 60.21 -64.45
CA ALA A 7 19.62 58.82 -64.38
C ALA A 7 19.71 58.10 -63.01
N ALA A 8 19.77 56.77 -63.12
CA ALA A 8 20.65 55.80 -62.44
C ALA A 8 20.36 55.26 -61.01
N ILE A 9 20.17 53.92 -60.99
CA ILE A 9 20.73 52.89 -60.10
C ILE A 9 20.50 53.08 -58.58
N THR A 10 19.62 52.24 -58.01
CA THR A 10 19.55 51.99 -56.57
C THR A 10 19.68 50.50 -56.24
N LEU A 11 20.60 50.24 -55.32
CA LEU A 11 20.93 48.98 -54.64
C LEU A 11 19.70 48.26 -54.06
N LEU A 12 19.66 46.94 -54.20
CA LEU A 12 18.99 46.04 -53.26
C LEU A 12 20.02 45.00 -52.80
N GLY A 13 20.52 45.23 -51.59
CA GLY A 13 21.61 44.49 -50.96
C GLY A 13 21.22 43.10 -50.47
N LEU A 14 22.19 42.20 -50.60
CA LEU A 14 22.31 40.96 -49.82
C LEU A 14 22.32 41.29 -48.31
N THR A 15 21.29 40.90 -47.57
CA THR A 15 21.42 40.55 -46.14
C THR A 15 20.32 39.57 -45.75
N ALA A 16 20.58 38.26 -45.88
CA ALA A 16 19.68 37.24 -45.37
C ALA A 16 20.40 35.96 -44.90
N PHE A 17 21.59 36.03 -44.28
CA PHE A 17 22.17 34.86 -43.59
C PHE A 17 23.14 35.29 -42.48
N SER A 18 22.66 35.56 -41.27
CA SER A 18 23.55 35.65 -40.10
C SER A 18 22.91 35.53 -38.71
N SER A 19 21.58 35.41 -38.55
CA SER A 19 20.96 35.46 -37.21
C SER A 19 20.43 34.14 -36.63
N SER A 20 20.54 33.00 -37.32
CA SER A 20 20.01 31.70 -36.85
C SER A 20 21.02 30.77 -36.17
N THR A 21 22.32 31.01 -36.35
CA THR A 21 23.38 30.12 -35.83
C THR A 21 23.71 30.37 -34.35
N ILE A 22 23.59 31.61 -33.88
CA ILE A 22 24.01 32.00 -32.51
C ILE A 22 23.08 31.41 -31.43
N ASN A 23 21.76 31.36 -31.69
CA ASN A 23 20.81 30.78 -30.74
C ASN A 23 20.91 29.25 -30.64
N CYS A 24 21.32 28.58 -31.72
CA CYS A 24 21.48 27.12 -31.76
C CYS A 24 22.73 26.67 -30.98
N VAL A 25 23.83 27.45 -31.05
CA VAL A 25 25.06 27.19 -30.30
C VAL A 25 24.82 27.29 -28.79
N LYS A 26 24.10 28.34 -28.35
CA LYS A 26 23.81 28.57 -26.92
C LYS A 26 22.95 27.47 -26.30
N ALA A 27 21.98 26.94 -27.05
CA ALA A 27 21.15 25.82 -26.61
C ALA A 27 21.94 24.49 -26.53
N ASN A 28 22.90 24.28 -27.42
CA ASN A 28 23.75 23.11 -27.41
C ASN A 28 24.75 23.12 -26.24
N GLU A 29 25.33 24.29 -25.90
CA GLU A 29 26.19 24.43 -24.72
C GLU A 29 25.44 24.14 -23.42
N LEU A 30 24.19 24.61 -23.29
CA LEU A 30 23.35 24.36 -22.12
C LEU A 30 23.05 22.85 -21.95
N LYS A 31 22.76 22.15 -23.05
CA LYS A 31 22.57 20.69 -23.05
C LYS A 31 23.85 19.94 -22.69
N LEU A 32 25.01 20.43 -23.14
CA LEU A 32 26.32 19.84 -22.82
C LEU A 32 26.64 19.99 -21.33
N ARG A 33 26.44 21.18 -20.75
CA ARG A 33 26.61 21.42 -19.31
C ARG A 33 25.64 20.58 -18.46
N ALA A 34 24.40 20.41 -18.89
CA ALA A 34 23.44 19.54 -18.20
C ALA A 34 23.87 18.06 -18.22
N ARG A 35 24.41 17.58 -19.35
CA ARG A 35 24.95 16.21 -19.47
C ARG A 35 26.21 16.01 -18.64
N GLU A 36 27.10 17.00 -18.59
CA GLU A 36 28.29 16.96 -17.75
C GLU A 36 27.93 16.98 -16.27
N LYS A 37 26.95 17.78 -15.86
CA LYS A 37 26.41 17.77 -14.51
C LYS A 37 25.82 16.40 -14.16
N MET A 38 24.97 15.84 -15.03
CA MET A 38 24.43 14.49 -14.81
C MET A 38 25.51 13.40 -14.74
N ARG A 39 26.60 13.52 -15.53
CA ARG A 39 27.74 12.60 -15.44
C ARG A 39 28.52 12.75 -14.14
N ARG A 40 28.72 13.97 -13.65
CA ARG A 40 29.35 14.24 -12.34
C ARG A 40 28.47 13.75 -11.20
N ASP A 41 27.18 14.06 -11.19
CA ASP A 41 26.23 13.58 -10.18
C ASP A 41 26.18 12.04 -10.19
N LYS A 42 26.26 11.39 -11.38
CA LYS A 42 26.34 9.93 -11.49
C LYS A 42 27.67 9.38 -10.95
N ALA A 43 28.78 10.03 -11.23
CA ALA A 43 30.10 9.62 -10.74
C ALA A 43 30.22 9.81 -9.22
N GLU A 44 29.67 10.89 -8.66
CA GLU A 44 29.59 11.12 -7.22
C GLU A 44 28.72 10.08 -6.52
N ARG A 45 27.57 9.69 -7.12
CA ARG A 45 26.76 8.57 -6.63
C ARG A 45 27.49 7.23 -6.72
N GLN A 46 28.29 7.01 -7.76
CA GLN A 46 29.10 5.80 -7.90
C GLN A 46 30.28 5.76 -6.92
N LEU A 47 30.86 6.91 -6.59
CA LEU A 47 31.89 7.03 -5.55
C LEU A 47 31.29 6.77 -4.16
N GLN A 48 30.07 7.23 -3.88
CA GLN A 48 29.34 6.89 -2.65
C GLN A 48 28.94 5.41 -2.56
N ALA A 49 28.75 4.73 -3.70
CA ALA A 49 28.39 3.31 -3.73
C ALA A 49 29.57 2.35 -3.44
N ASN A 50 30.81 2.86 -3.45
CA ASN A 50 32.01 2.04 -3.28
C ASN A 50 32.50 1.92 -1.83
N ASP A 51 31.92 2.69 -0.89
CA ASP A 51 32.14 2.50 0.56
C ASP A 51 30.94 1.76 1.17
N ALA A 52 31.23 0.72 1.94
CA ALA A 52 30.31 -0.31 2.37
C ALA A 52 29.11 0.15 3.22
N GLY A 53 27.96 -0.52 3.02
CA GLY A 53 26.85 -0.58 3.98
C GLY A 53 25.58 0.12 3.50
N LEU A 54 24.41 -0.52 3.66
CA LEU A 54 23.11 0.13 3.49
C LEU A 54 22.96 1.17 4.64
N VAL A 55 23.20 2.47 4.38
CA VAL A 55 23.33 3.48 5.47
C VAL A 55 22.01 4.16 5.85
N PHE A 56 20.98 4.14 5.00
CA PHE A 56 19.76 4.91 5.28
C PHE A 56 18.64 4.01 5.81
N SER A 57 18.29 4.22 7.08
CA SER A 57 17.16 3.55 7.73
C SER A 57 16.08 4.56 8.10
N ARG A 58 14.81 4.22 7.83
CA ARG A 58 13.65 4.99 8.27
C ARG A 58 12.43 4.09 8.47
N GLY A 59 11.67 4.37 9.51
CA GLY A 59 10.35 3.79 9.74
C GLY A 59 9.25 4.68 9.17
N TYR A 60 8.24 4.07 8.57
CA TYR A 60 7.02 4.71 8.11
C TYR A 60 5.80 4.04 8.72
N ILE A 61 4.71 4.78 8.87
CA ILE A 61 3.40 4.22 9.21
C ILE A 61 2.51 4.25 7.98
N CYS A 62 2.03 3.09 7.58
CA CYS A 62 0.98 2.92 6.59
C CYS A 62 -0.36 2.77 7.29
N ILE A 63 -1.35 3.58 6.92
CA ILE A 63 -2.74 3.41 7.37
C ILE A 63 -3.60 3.10 6.15
N THR A 64 -4.16 1.89 6.14
CA THR A 64 -5.09 1.41 5.11
C THR A 64 -6.51 1.50 5.65
N ARG A 65 -7.38 2.16 4.88
CA ARG A 65 -8.82 2.24 5.18
C ARG A 65 -9.51 0.98 4.69
N GLN A 66 -10.66 0.64 5.27
CA GLN A 66 -11.42 -0.53 4.86
C GLN A 66 -11.76 -0.56 3.36
N GLN A 67 -12.13 0.58 2.79
CA GLN A 67 -12.43 0.71 1.35
C GLN A 67 -11.22 0.49 0.44
N ASP A 68 -10.01 0.62 0.97
CA ASP A 68 -8.75 0.46 0.25
C ASP A 68 -8.08 -0.89 0.55
N PHE A 69 -8.85 -1.83 1.13
CA PHE A 69 -8.44 -3.19 1.44
C PHE A 69 -9.44 -4.19 0.86
N ALA A 70 -8.94 -5.24 0.22
CA ALA A 70 -9.75 -6.33 -0.29
C ALA A 70 -9.08 -7.67 -0.01
N PHE A 71 -9.87 -8.66 0.40
CA PHE A 71 -9.46 -10.05 0.46
C PHE A 71 -10.25 -10.85 -0.57
N VAL A 72 -9.54 -11.44 -1.52
CA VAL A 72 -10.10 -12.17 -2.65
C VAL A 72 -9.72 -13.63 -2.52
N ILE A 73 -10.72 -14.50 -2.56
CA ILE A 73 -10.51 -15.95 -2.57
C ILE A 73 -10.75 -16.41 -4.01
N PRO A 74 -9.81 -17.11 -4.66
CA PRO A 74 -10.00 -17.57 -6.02
C PRO A 74 -11.19 -18.52 -6.09
N GLN A 75 -12.08 -18.29 -7.06
CA GLN A 75 -13.20 -19.19 -7.35
C GLN A 75 -12.67 -20.47 -8.03
N GLN A 76 -12.02 -21.34 -7.26
CA GLN A 76 -11.79 -22.69 -7.74
C GLN A 76 -13.11 -23.46 -7.60
N LYS A 77 -13.68 -23.89 -8.74
CA LYS A 77 -14.87 -24.75 -8.90
C LYS A 77 -14.87 -26.05 -8.07
N SER A 78 -13.82 -26.33 -7.31
CA SER A 78 -13.57 -27.57 -6.58
C SER A 78 -13.57 -27.39 -5.05
N ILE A 79 -13.97 -26.23 -4.54
CA ILE A 79 -14.18 -26.04 -3.09
C ILE A 79 -15.67 -26.19 -2.83
N VAL A 80 -16.21 -27.39 -3.08
CA VAL A 80 -17.44 -27.81 -2.40
C VAL A 80 -16.94 -28.31 -1.04
N PRO A 81 -17.15 -27.58 0.07
CA PRO A 81 -16.75 -28.06 1.38
C PRO A 81 -17.45 -29.39 1.60
N ARG A 82 -16.71 -30.50 1.74
CA ARG A 82 -17.31 -31.84 1.87
C ARG A 82 -18.29 -31.94 3.04
N PHE A 83 -18.16 -31.04 4.01
CA PHE A 83 -19.02 -30.98 5.20
C PHE A 83 -19.66 -29.60 5.45
N ARG A 84 -19.76 -28.70 4.45
CA ARG A 84 -20.32 -27.34 4.64
C ARG A 84 -19.65 -26.55 5.81
N LYS A 85 -18.36 -26.80 6.09
CA LYS A 85 -17.60 -26.14 7.17
C LYS A 85 -16.62 -25.10 6.62
N LEU A 86 -16.62 -23.90 7.20
CA LEU A 86 -15.68 -22.81 6.89
C LEU A 86 -14.19 -23.23 7.02
N LEU A 87 -13.91 -24.23 7.86
CA LEU A 87 -12.58 -24.80 8.08
C LEU A 87 -12.07 -25.69 6.94
N ASP A 88 -12.93 -26.07 5.99
CA ASP A 88 -12.53 -26.84 4.80
C ASP A 88 -12.09 -25.93 3.64
N LEU A 89 -12.12 -24.61 3.83
CA LEU A 89 -11.78 -23.64 2.80
C LEU A 89 -10.28 -23.69 2.50
N ASN A 90 -9.94 -23.92 1.24
CA ASN A 90 -8.56 -23.87 0.77
C ASN A 90 -8.24 -22.43 0.35
N LEU A 91 -7.40 -21.74 1.13
CA LEU A 91 -7.00 -20.35 0.85
C LEU A 91 -5.85 -20.25 -0.17
N LEU A 92 -5.45 -21.33 -0.83
CA LEU A 92 -4.36 -21.29 -1.81
C LEU A 92 -4.69 -20.36 -2.96
N GLY A 93 -3.79 -19.41 -3.24
CA GLY A 93 -4.02 -18.39 -4.27
C GLY A 93 -4.99 -17.29 -3.86
N SER A 94 -5.49 -17.29 -2.61
CA SER A 94 -6.17 -16.10 -2.07
C SER A 94 -5.23 -14.92 -2.05
N SER A 95 -5.75 -13.74 -2.35
CA SER A 95 -4.98 -12.51 -2.38
C SER A 95 -5.56 -11.44 -1.48
N THR A 96 -4.67 -10.71 -0.82
CA THR A 96 -4.98 -9.49 -0.07
C THR A 96 -4.42 -8.33 -0.86
N ILE A 97 -5.29 -7.40 -1.24
CA ILE A 97 -4.94 -6.19 -1.97
C ILE A 97 -5.12 -5.03 -1.01
N GLN A 98 -4.11 -4.16 -0.91
CA GLN A 98 -4.15 -3.03 0.01
C GLN A 98 -3.55 -1.77 -0.62
N SER A 99 -4.08 -0.62 -0.20
CA SER A 99 -3.58 0.71 -0.57
C SER A 99 -3.76 1.69 0.59
N GLY A 100 -2.67 2.03 1.27
CA GLY A 100 -2.67 2.96 2.41
C GLY A 100 -1.95 4.26 2.12
N GLY A 101 -2.22 5.28 2.95
CA GLY A 101 -1.40 6.49 3.01
C GLY A 101 -0.15 6.25 3.87
N ILE A 102 0.96 6.90 3.55
CA ILE A 102 2.20 6.84 4.32
C ILE A 102 2.37 8.12 5.14
N TYR A 103 2.69 7.95 6.42
CA TYR A 103 2.84 9.01 7.41
C TYR A 103 4.14 8.83 8.21
N ASP A 104 4.61 9.92 8.81
CA ASP A 104 5.71 9.85 9.78
C ASP A 104 5.21 9.18 11.08
N PRO A 105 5.96 8.22 11.65
CA PRO A 105 5.65 7.67 12.96
C PRO A 105 5.46 8.70 14.07
N ALA A 106 6.07 9.89 13.97
CA ALA A 106 5.92 10.97 14.94
C ALA A 106 4.52 11.62 14.92
N ASP A 107 3.84 11.60 13.77
CA ASP A 107 2.56 12.30 13.57
C ASP A 107 1.35 11.39 13.80
N VAL A 108 1.55 10.07 13.91
CA VAL A 108 0.49 9.10 14.14
C VAL A 108 0.52 8.60 15.58
N GLN A 109 -0.52 8.94 16.33
CA GLN A 109 -0.73 8.38 17.67
C GLN A 109 -1.65 7.16 17.61
N ILE A 110 -1.12 6.00 17.99
CA ILE A 110 -1.91 4.77 18.19
C ILE A 110 -2.38 4.73 19.65
N VAL A 111 -3.68 4.60 19.85
CA VAL A 111 -4.30 4.52 21.17
C VAL A 111 -4.92 3.15 21.37
N ASP A 112 -4.87 2.68 22.61
CA ASP A 112 -5.63 1.50 23.01
C ASP A 112 -7.13 1.82 22.87
N ARG A 113 -7.81 1.00 22.08
CA ARG A 113 -9.24 1.10 21.80
C ARG A 113 -9.82 -0.28 22.01
N LEU A 114 -10.25 -0.52 23.25
CA LEU A 114 -11.20 -1.58 23.56
C LEU A 114 -12.44 -1.23 22.74
N GLY A 115 -12.90 -2.12 21.86
CA GLY A 115 -14.02 -1.89 20.92
C GLY A 115 -15.39 -1.69 21.60
N THR A 116 -15.40 -1.12 22.80
CA THR A 116 -16.51 -0.92 23.73
C THR A 116 -16.84 0.57 23.91
N SER A 117 -16.13 1.48 23.24
CA SER A 117 -16.41 2.91 23.36
C SER A 117 -17.73 3.28 22.67
N ALA A 118 -18.48 4.24 23.23
CA ALA A 118 -19.75 4.69 22.65
C ALA A 118 -19.62 5.27 21.23
N ALA A 119 -18.40 5.66 20.81
CA ALA A 119 -18.11 6.10 19.44
C ALA A 119 -17.87 4.93 18.47
N ASP A 120 -17.62 3.72 18.99
CA ASP A 120 -17.55 2.47 18.22
C ASP A 120 -18.92 1.80 18.11
N ASN A 121 -19.83 2.10 19.04
CA ASN A 121 -21.24 1.75 18.93
C ASN A 121 -21.86 2.64 17.86
N PHE A 122 -22.08 2.09 16.67
CA PHE A 122 -22.98 2.76 15.75
C PHE A 122 -24.39 2.58 16.32
N ASP A 123 -25.10 3.69 16.48
CA ASP A 123 -26.52 3.75 16.82
C ASP A 123 -27.31 2.88 15.84
N ASP A 124 -27.46 1.59 16.13
CA ASP A 124 -28.72 0.89 15.94
C ASP A 124 -28.77 -0.38 16.78
N PHE A 125 -29.95 -0.60 17.33
CA PHE A 125 -30.29 -1.62 18.32
C PHE A 125 -29.90 -3.03 17.84
N LEU A 126 -29.15 -3.80 18.66
CA LEU A 126 -29.15 -5.28 18.80
C LEU A 126 -27.79 -6.01 18.75
N PHE A 127 -26.66 -5.40 18.35
CA PHE A 127 -25.36 -6.12 18.27
C PHE A 127 -24.20 -5.34 18.90
N GLY A 128 -23.59 -5.87 19.97
CA GLY A 128 -22.30 -5.38 20.46
C GLY A 128 -21.21 -5.63 19.43
N ARG A 129 -20.26 -4.70 19.25
CA ARG A 129 -19.18 -4.86 18.27
C ARG A 129 -18.05 -5.76 18.76
N GLY A 130 -17.41 -6.45 17.82
CA GLY A 130 -16.17 -7.17 18.08
C GLY A 130 -15.00 -6.21 18.34
N GLN A 131 -13.99 -6.67 19.06
CA GLN A 131 -12.79 -5.89 19.36
C GLN A 131 -11.93 -5.69 18.09
N PHE A 132 -11.18 -4.59 18.05
CA PHE A 132 -10.19 -4.35 16.99
C PHE A 132 -9.02 -5.33 17.12
N ALA A 133 -8.47 -5.80 16.01
CA ALA A 133 -7.25 -6.58 16.03
C ALA A 133 -6.11 -5.76 16.67
N GLY A 134 -5.46 -6.33 17.68
CA GLY A 134 -4.46 -5.63 18.50
C GLY A 134 -5.00 -4.65 19.54
N GLN A 135 -6.34 -4.58 19.73
CA GLN A 135 -7.04 -3.69 20.68
C GLN A 135 -6.62 -2.22 20.58
N ARG A 136 -6.19 -1.78 19.40
CA ARG A 136 -5.58 -0.48 19.16
C ARG A 136 -6.09 0.09 17.85
N GLN A 137 -6.17 1.42 17.78
CA GLN A 137 -6.50 2.15 16.56
C GLN A 137 -5.74 3.48 16.53
N PRO A 138 -5.49 4.06 15.34
CA PRO A 138 -5.01 5.43 15.25
C PRO A 138 -6.06 6.38 15.87
N LYS A 139 -5.62 7.31 16.72
CA LYS A 139 -6.49 8.29 17.38
C LYS A 139 -7.12 9.25 16.37
N PHE A 140 -6.32 9.68 15.41
CA PHE A 140 -6.73 10.47 14.26
C PHE A 140 -5.90 10.05 13.06
N ILE A 141 -6.40 10.30 11.86
CA ILE A 141 -5.69 10.02 10.61
C ILE A 141 -5.39 11.35 9.95
N PRO A 142 -4.11 11.70 9.76
CA PRO A 142 -3.73 12.90 9.01
C PRO A 142 -4.31 12.88 7.59
N GLN A 143 -4.35 14.03 6.94
CA GLN A 143 -4.78 14.08 5.55
C GLN A 143 -3.76 13.34 4.67
N LYS A 144 -4.24 12.36 3.89
CA LYS A 144 -3.40 11.58 2.97
C LYS A 144 -2.79 12.50 1.90
N ASP A 145 -1.47 12.49 1.79
CA ASP A 145 -0.77 13.09 0.65
C ASP A 145 -0.82 12.11 -0.55
N PRO A 146 -1.27 12.56 -1.73
CA PRO A 146 -1.38 11.70 -2.92
C PRO A 146 -0.02 11.18 -3.43
N GLY A 147 1.09 11.81 -3.07
CA GLY A 147 2.45 11.38 -3.40
C GLY A 147 3.04 10.35 -2.43
N PHE A 148 2.40 10.12 -1.27
CA PHE A 148 2.88 9.22 -0.22
C PHE A 148 1.87 8.10 0.05
N PHE A 149 2.13 6.94 -0.55
CA PHE A 149 1.26 5.80 -0.42
C PHE A 149 2.01 4.49 -0.48
N PHE A 150 1.38 3.46 0.05
CA PHE A 150 1.87 2.09 0.01
C PHE A 150 0.77 1.19 -0.52
N ASN A 151 1.01 0.57 -1.65
CA ASN A 151 0.04 -0.32 -2.28
C ASN A 151 0.67 -1.62 -2.72
N GLY A 152 -0.15 -2.65 -2.86
CA GLY A 152 0.29 -3.91 -3.42
C GLY A 152 -0.64 -5.05 -3.09
N GLU A 153 -0.15 -6.25 -3.39
CA GLU A 153 -0.89 -7.49 -3.29
C GLU A 153 -0.03 -8.54 -2.61
N CYS A 154 -0.60 -9.28 -1.66
CA CYS A 154 -0.04 -10.51 -1.14
C CYS A 154 -0.89 -11.69 -1.54
N VAL A 155 -0.27 -12.72 -2.10
CA VAL A 155 -0.91 -13.98 -2.47
C VAL A 155 -0.48 -15.09 -1.51
N ALA A 156 -1.43 -15.87 -1.02
CA ALA A 156 -1.16 -17.08 -0.25
C ALA A 156 -0.57 -18.17 -1.15
N THR A 157 0.71 -18.50 -0.93
CA THR A 157 1.46 -19.47 -1.75
C THR A 157 1.49 -20.86 -1.12
N GLN A 158 1.27 -20.96 0.19
CA GLN A 158 1.23 -22.21 0.93
C GLN A 158 0.16 -22.12 2.01
N VAL A 159 -0.65 -23.16 2.14
CA VAL A 159 -1.77 -23.20 3.08
C VAL A 159 -1.98 -24.62 3.63
N ALA A 160 -2.58 -24.70 4.81
CA ALA A 160 -3.09 -25.94 5.41
C ALA A 160 -4.50 -25.66 5.95
N GLY A 161 -5.53 -26.10 5.21
CA GLY A 161 -6.91 -25.71 5.48
C GLY A 161 -7.05 -24.18 5.44
N PRO A 162 -7.64 -23.55 6.48
CA PRO A 162 -7.84 -22.10 6.54
C PRO A 162 -6.58 -21.34 6.98
N GLN A 163 -5.50 -22.04 7.34
CA GLN A 163 -4.27 -21.42 7.77
C GLN A 163 -3.36 -21.14 6.57
N ILE A 164 -2.97 -19.88 6.41
CA ILE A 164 -1.88 -19.49 5.52
C ILE A 164 -0.59 -19.87 6.23
N LEU A 165 0.31 -20.55 5.52
CA LEU A 165 1.63 -20.96 6.00
C LEU A 165 2.76 -20.16 5.35
N GLY A 166 2.50 -19.63 4.15
CA GLY A 166 3.43 -18.82 3.39
C GLY A 166 2.66 -17.93 2.42
N HIS A 167 3.19 -16.72 2.24
CA HIS A 167 2.65 -15.75 1.31
C HIS A 167 3.79 -15.14 0.49
N SER A 168 3.41 -14.51 -0.63
CA SER A 168 4.30 -13.72 -1.46
C SER A 168 3.62 -12.40 -1.77
N CYS A 169 4.30 -11.30 -1.44
CA CYS A 169 3.79 -9.96 -1.61
C CYS A 169 4.66 -9.15 -2.58
N LEU A 170 3.98 -8.35 -3.39
CA LEU A 170 4.59 -7.29 -4.20
C LEU A 170 4.00 -5.96 -3.79
N PHE A 171 4.84 -5.07 -3.30
CA PHE A 171 4.44 -3.73 -2.85
C PHE A 171 5.19 -2.64 -3.59
N ASN A 172 4.53 -1.50 -3.74
CA ASN A 172 5.18 -0.24 -4.05
C ASN A 172 5.04 0.71 -2.86
N LEU A 173 6.18 1.20 -2.38
CA LEU A 173 6.25 2.27 -1.38
C LEU A 173 6.63 3.57 -2.08
N CYS A 174 5.65 4.44 -2.30
CA CYS A 174 5.85 5.74 -2.93
C CYS A 174 6.06 6.83 -1.89
N LEU A 175 7.14 7.58 -2.03
CA LEU A 175 7.61 8.57 -1.06
C LEU A 175 7.84 9.92 -1.75
N GLY A 176 6.82 10.41 -2.46
CA GLY A 176 6.80 11.72 -3.09
C GLY A 176 6.89 11.72 -4.61
N GLY A 177 7.27 12.87 -5.17
CA GLY A 177 7.30 13.09 -6.62
C GLY A 177 5.95 12.89 -7.29
N GLY A 178 4.84 13.22 -6.62
CA GLY A 178 3.48 13.00 -7.13
C GLY A 178 3.11 11.52 -7.31
N GLY A 179 3.80 10.60 -6.63
CA GLY A 179 3.58 9.15 -6.77
C GLY A 179 4.50 8.47 -7.78
N TYR A 180 5.52 9.16 -8.30
CA TYR A 180 6.49 8.58 -9.25
C TYR A 180 7.80 8.10 -8.61
N ASN A 181 8.07 8.52 -7.37
CA ASN A 181 9.24 8.07 -6.61
C ASN A 181 8.83 6.90 -5.72
N CYS A 182 8.97 5.67 -6.22
CA CYS A 182 8.53 4.47 -5.50
C CYS A 182 9.64 3.43 -5.35
N LEU A 183 9.63 2.70 -4.24
CA LEU A 183 10.43 1.50 -4.02
C LEU A 183 9.57 0.29 -4.35
N ALA A 184 10.09 -0.61 -5.18
CA ALA A 184 9.48 -1.90 -5.47
C ALA A 184 10.00 -2.93 -4.47
N ILE A 185 9.09 -3.53 -3.71
CA ILE A 185 9.39 -4.42 -2.60
C ILE A 185 8.78 -5.78 -2.88
N TYR A 186 9.59 -6.82 -2.74
CA TYR A 186 9.13 -8.21 -2.73
C TYR A 186 9.24 -8.77 -1.32
N ALA A 187 8.14 -9.25 -0.76
CA ALA A 187 8.12 -9.86 0.57
C ALA A 187 7.52 -11.27 0.50
N GLY A 188 8.37 -12.28 0.44
CA GLY A 188 7.98 -13.68 0.44
C GLY A 188 8.61 -14.40 1.62
N SER A 189 7.81 -14.92 2.53
CA SER A 189 8.31 -15.60 3.73
C SER A 189 7.28 -16.59 4.30
N LYS A 190 7.73 -17.37 5.28
CA LYS A 190 6.84 -18.16 6.13
C LYS A 190 5.92 -17.20 6.88
N PHE A 191 4.63 -17.36 6.67
CA PHE A 191 3.60 -16.49 7.21
C PHE A 191 2.50 -17.38 7.76
N VAL A 192 2.64 -17.77 9.03
CA VAL A 192 1.68 -18.65 9.72
C VAL A 192 0.59 -17.78 10.31
N PHE A 193 -0.52 -17.67 9.59
CA PHE A 193 -1.65 -16.83 9.98
C PHE A 193 -2.94 -17.44 9.48
N ASN A 194 -3.95 -17.53 10.33
CA ASN A 194 -5.27 -17.99 9.93
C ASN A 194 -6.24 -16.79 9.97
N PRO A 195 -6.56 -16.18 8.81
CA PRO A 195 -7.48 -15.04 8.77
C PRO A 195 -8.90 -15.40 9.22
N LEU A 196 -9.23 -16.70 9.28
CA LEU A 196 -10.54 -17.21 9.69
C LEU A 196 -10.56 -17.69 11.16
N GLU A 197 -9.42 -17.79 11.84
CA GLU A 197 -9.34 -18.20 13.26
C GLU A 197 -10.08 -17.21 14.17
N ALA A 198 -10.14 -15.95 13.74
CA ALA A 198 -10.86 -14.91 14.44
C ALA A 198 -12.28 -14.67 13.90
N VAL A 199 -12.69 -15.27 12.77
CA VAL A 199 -14.10 -15.26 12.32
C VAL A 199 -14.88 -16.19 13.25
N SER A 200 -15.17 -15.67 14.44
CA SER A 200 -15.95 -16.36 15.46
C SER A 200 -17.38 -16.50 14.93
N LEU A 201 -17.64 -17.65 14.31
CA LEU A 201 -18.97 -18.24 14.14
C LEU A 201 -19.52 -18.59 15.52
N SER A 202 -19.81 -17.58 16.32
CA SER A 202 -20.36 -17.77 17.64
C SER A 202 -21.76 -17.23 17.65
N ARG A 203 -22.71 -18.17 17.68
CA ARG A 203 -24.13 -17.91 18.03
C ARG A 203 -24.25 -17.10 19.31
N THR A 204 -23.21 -17.11 20.17
CA THR A 204 -23.12 -16.46 21.48
C THR A 204 -22.01 -15.41 21.52
N THR A 205 -21.56 -14.82 20.40
CA THR A 205 -20.73 -13.59 20.45
C THR A 205 -21.58 -12.39 20.07
N PHE A 206 -22.58 -12.64 19.23
CA PHE A 206 -23.62 -11.68 18.85
C PHE A 206 -25.03 -12.24 19.14
N GLY A 207 -25.12 -13.22 20.05
CA GLY A 207 -26.38 -13.88 20.43
C GLY A 207 -27.25 -13.03 21.33
N PHE A 208 -28.56 -13.12 21.12
CA PHE A 208 -29.59 -12.35 21.83
C PHE A 208 -29.83 -12.80 23.29
N GLU A 209 -29.33 -13.97 23.71
CA GLU A 209 -29.79 -14.65 24.94
C GLU A 209 -28.74 -14.80 26.05
N ASP A 210 -27.46 -14.66 25.74
CA ASP A 210 -26.41 -14.76 26.74
C ASP A 210 -25.67 -13.42 26.89
N ASN A 211 -25.42 -13.01 28.13
CA ASN A 211 -24.57 -11.87 28.48
C ASN A 211 -23.13 -12.15 28.04
N ASN A 212 -22.89 -12.07 26.74
CA ASN A 212 -21.63 -12.43 26.11
C ASN A 212 -20.60 -11.38 26.49
N ASN A 213 -19.43 -11.83 26.97
CA ASN A 213 -18.28 -10.96 27.23
C ASN A 213 -17.85 -10.27 25.93
N PRO A 214 -18.15 -8.97 25.72
CA PRO A 214 -17.56 -8.21 24.61
C PRO A 214 -16.04 -8.07 24.78
N ASP A 215 -15.51 -8.51 25.93
CA ASP A 215 -14.13 -8.41 26.35
C ASP A 215 -13.21 -9.57 25.89
N SER A 216 -13.75 -10.68 25.36
CA SER A 216 -12.96 -11.92 25.26
C SER A 216 -12.44 -12.33 23.89
N ILE A 217 -12.82 -11.68 22.78
CA ILE A 217 -12.40 -12.10 21.43
C ILE A 217 -11.69 -10.96 20.71
N VAL A 218 -10.36 -10.98 20.80
CA VAL A 218 -9.46 -10.11 20.04
C VAL A 218 -9.02 -10.84 18.77
N PRO A 219 -9.19 -10.26 17.59
CA PRO A 219 -8.57 -10.82 16.39
C PRO A 219 -7.05 -10.78 16.49
N SER A 220 -6.39 -11.88 16.14
CA SER A 220 -4.95 -11.94 16.10
C SER A 220 -4.40 -11.03 14.98
N LEU A 221 -3.30 -10.34 15.27
CA LEU A 221 -2.57 -9.62 14.25
C LEU A 221 -1.72 -10.61 13.44
N PRO A 222 -1.59 -10.39 12.12
CA PRO A 222 -0.66 -11.18 11.33
C PRO A 222 0.79 -10.97 11.81
N PRO A 223 1.64 -12.00 11.70
CA PRO A 223 3.04 -11.89 12.08
C PRO A 223 3.76 -10.85 11.21
N SER A 224 4.84 -10.28 11.74
CA SER A 224 5.74 -9.44 10.94
C SER A 224 6.46 -10.29 9.90
N TYR A 225 6.76 -9.70 8.76
CA TYR A 225 7.46 -10.40 7.68
C TYR A 225 8.49 -9.51 6.99
N PRO A 226 9.66 -10.07 6.64
CA PRO A 226 10.69 -9.35 5.92
C PRO A 226 10.38 -9.31 4.42
N GLY A 227 10.90 -8.28 3.78
CA GLY A 227 10.94 -8.09 2.34
C GLY A 227 12.26 -7.51 1.87
N THR A 228 12.46 -7.57 0.57
CA THR A 228 13.66 -7.09 -0.12
C THR A 228 13.24 -6.05 -1.14
N ILE A 229 14.00 -4.95 -1.21
CA ILE A 229 13.84 -3.93 -2.23
C ILE A 229 14.50 -4.45 -3.51
N ILE A 230 13.68 -4.69 -4.52
CA ILE A 230 14.11 -5.24 -5.81
C ILE A 230 14.34 -4.15 -6.86
N GLY A 231 14.04 -2.90 -6.52
CA GLY A 231 14.31 -1.74 -7.35
C GLY A 231 13.49 -0.54 -6.92
N GLY A 232 13.44 0.46 -7.80
CA GLY A 232 12.61 1.64 -7.59
C GLY A 232 12.50 2.48 -8.85
N THR A 233 11.61 3.47 -8.78
CA THR A 233 11.31 4.42 -9.85
C THR A 233 11.68 5.85 -9.42
N GLY A 234 11.83 6.74 -10.39
CA GLY A 234 12.14 8.14 -10.13
C GLY A 234 13.46 8.33 -9.39
N LEU A 235 13.42 8.95 -8.20
CA LEU A 235 14.60 9.16 -7.36
C LEU A 235 15.16 7.87 -6.75
N PHE A 236 14.39 6.77 -6.73
CA PHE A 236 14.80 5.49 -6.15
C PHE A 236 15.28 4.47 -7.19
N VAL A 237 15.59 4.90 -8.41
CA VAL A 237 16.17 4.01 -9.42
C VAL A 237 17.51 3.46 -8.93
N GLY A 238 17.60 2.12 -8.88
CA GLY A 238 18.77 1.41 -8.35
C GLY A 238 18.80 1.27 -6.83
N ALA A 239 17.68 1.56 -6.15
CA ALA A 239 17.54 1.27 -4.73
C ALA A 239 17.57 -0.24 -4.47
N VAL A 240 18.35 -0.63 -3.47
CA VAL A 240 18.50 -1.99 -2.96
C VAL A 240 18.51 -1.90 -1.45
N GLY A 241 17.96 -2.92 -0.80
CA GLY A 241 17.83 -2.92 0.65
C GLY A 241 16.81 -3.94 1.13
N TYR A 242 16.42 -3.79 2.39
CA TYR A 242 15.45 -4.66 3.03
C TYR A 242 14.36 -3.83 3.70
N VAL A 243 13.20 -4.46 3.84
CA VAL A 243 12.02 -3.88 4.48
C VAL A 243 11.50 -4.88 5.50
N ASP A 244 11.01 -4.41 6.63
CA ASP A 244 10.26 -5.22 7.58
C ASP A 244 8.88 -4.60 7.78
N VAL A 245 7.84 -5.41 7.56
CA VAL A 245 6.44 -4.99 7.66
C VAL A 245 5.85 -5.62 8.91
N THR A 246 5.42 -4.78 9.84
CA THR A 246 4.78 -5.19 11.09
C THR A 246 3.38 -4.60 11.17
N THR A 247 2.36 -5.44 11.33
CA THR A 247 0.99 -4.95 11.54
C THR A 247 0.79 -4.61 13.00
N ILE A 248 0.33 -3.40 13.30
CA ILE A 248 0.11 -2.89 14.66
C ILE A 248 -1.37 -2.91 15.04
N THR A 249 -2.24 -2.58 14.09
CA THR A 249 -3.69 -2.58 14.28
C THR A 249 -4.37 -3.21 13.08
N GLY A 250 -5.54 -3.79 13.28
CA GLY A 250 -6.37 -4.29 12.19
C GLY A 250 -7.84 -3.92 12.40
N SER A 251 -8.67 -4.29 11.43
CA SER A 251 -10.11 -4.11 11.51
C SER A 251 -10.75 -5.02 12.56
N THR A 252 -12.00 -4.73 12.90
CA THR A 252 -12.86 -5.62 13.67
C THR A 252 -13.21 -6.85 12.84
N LEU A 253 -13.67 -7.90 13.53
CA LEU A 253 -14.28 -9.05 12.88
C LEU A 253 -15.47 -8.63 12.02
N THR A 254 -15.61 -9.29 10.88
CA THR A 254 -16.88 -9.35 10.19
C THR A 254 -17.75 -10.35 10.95
N PRO A 255 -18.91 -9.97 11.51
CA PRO A 255 -19.88 -10.95 11.94
C PRO A 255 -20.42 -11.63 10.68
N ALA A 256 -19.83 -12.75 10.31
CA ALA A 256 -20.33 -13.61 9.25
C ALA A 256 -21.43 -14.47 9.86
N ARG A 257 -22.64 -14.39 9.30
CA ARG A 257 -23.69 -15.36 9.64
C ARG A 257 -23.62 -16.51 8.64
N VAL A 258 -23.59 -17.73 9.18
CA VAL A 258 -23.85 -18.92 8.40
C VAL A 258 -25.36 -19.02 8.24
N PHE A 259 -25.85 -18.80 7.02
CA PHE A 259 -27.20 -19.22 6.66
C PHE A 259 -27.14 -20.71 6.33
N ASP A 260 -27.53 -21.56 7.28
CA ASP A 260 -27.64 -23.00 7.06
C ASP A 260 -29.11 -23.40 6.83
N LEU A 261 -29.38 -23.89 5.61
CA LEU A 261 -29.96 -25.22 5.31
C LEU A 261 -31.41 -25.55 5.67
N ASP A 262 -32.37 -24.89 5.02
CA ASP A 262 -33.72 -25.47 4.82
C ASP A 262 -34.23 -25.31 3.37
N ARG A 263 -33.35 -25.05 2.40
CA ARG A 263 -33.71 -25.12 0.97
C ARG A 263 -32.86 -26.18 0.27
N ASP A 264 -33.55 -27.15 -0.31
CA ASP A 264 -33.05 -28.28 -1.11
C ASP A 264 -32.34 -27.86 -2.42
N ASP A 265 -31.84 -26.62 -2.51
CA ASP A 265 -31.14 -26.11 -3.69
C ASP A 265 -29.62 -26.19 -3.46
N GLU A 266 -28.96 -27.13 -4.14
CA GLU A 266 -27.61 -27.61 -3.82
C GLU A 266 -26.43 -26.66 -4.08
N ASP A 267 -26.59 -25.44 -4.60
CA ASP A 267 -25.46 -24.80 -5.28
C ASP A 267 -24.88 -23.50 -4.71
N ASP A 268 -25.47 -22.82 -3.71
CA ASP A 268 -24.90 -21.56 -3.21
C ASP A 268 -24.93 -21.42 -1.68
N PHE A 269 -23.75 -21.50 -1.05
CA PHE A 269 -23.55 -21.07 0.33
C PHE A 269 -23.08 -19.61 0.33
N VAL A 270 -23.95 -18.70 0.76
CA VAL A 270 -23.61 -17.28 0.91
C VAL A 270 -23.30 -16.99 2.37
N LEU A 271 -22.03 -16.69 2.66
CA LEU A 271 -21.65 -16.04 3.91
C LEU A 271 -22.00 -14.56 3.77
N ASP A 272 -23.14 -14.15 4.31
CA ASP A 272 -23.46 -12.73 4.38
C ASP A 272 -22.78 -12.11 5.61
N ALA A 273 -22.19 -10.96 5.36
CA ALA A 273 -21.61 -10.12 6.37
C ALA A 273 -22.65 -9.05 6.70
N ASP A 274 -23.55 -9.35 7.65
CA ASP A 274 -24.64 -8.44 8.06
C ASP A 274 -24.11 -7.06 8.51
N ILE A 275 -22.81 -6.95 8.86
CA ILE A 275 -22.18 -5.71 9.32
C ILE A 275 -20.81 -5.54 8.64
N PRO A 276 -20.51 -4.36 8.06
CA PRO A 276 -19.19 -4.08 7.51
C PRO A 276 -18.13 -4.06 8.61
N GLN A 277 -16.94 -4.59 8.31
CA GLN A 277 -15.76 -4.42 9.17
C GLN A 277 -15.49 -2.94 9.41
N THR A 278 -15.06 -2.59 10.62
CA THR A 278 -14.68 -1.22 10.97
C THR A 278 -13.24 -1.18 11.48
N GLY A 279 -12.66 0.01 11.51
CA GLY A 279 -11.27 0.24 11.91
C GLY A 279 -10.30 0.34 10.73
N TYR A 280 -9.03 0.46 11.11
CA TYR A 280 -7.93 0.71 10.19
C TYR A 280 -6.85 -0.34 10.37
N ILE A 281 -6.30 -0.79 9.24
CA ILE A 281 -5.11 -1.62 9.23
C ILE A 281 -3.91 -0.68 9.26
N THR A 282 -3.16 -0.72 10.35
CA THR A 282 -1.94 0.09 10.51
C THR A 282 -0.73 -0.81 10.45
N GLN A 283 0.18 -0.51 9.53
CA GLN A 283 1.43 -1.24 9.35
C GLN A 283 2.62 -0.31 9.57
N LYS A 284 3.58 -0.74 10.37
CA LYS A 284 4.89 -0.11 10.46
C LYS A 284 5.80 -0.75 9.43
N ILE A 285 6.37 0.09 8.57
CA ILE A 285 7.26 -0.31 7.49
C ILE A 285 8.64 0.24 7.82
N ASN A 286 9.54 -0.63 8.26
CA ASN A 286 10.93 -0.26 8.51
C ASN A 286 11.73 -0.51 7.24
N VAL A 287 12.31 0.54 6.68
CA VAL A 287 13.01 0.51 5.39
C VAL A 287 14.47 0.78 5.63
N VAL A 288 15.35 -0.05 5.06
CA VAL A 288 16.80 0.16 5.05
C VAL A 288 17.32 0.05 3.64
N THR A 289 17.93 1.11 3.11
CA THR A 289 18.35 1.18 1.70
C THR A 289 19.69 1.87 1.51
N ASN A 290 20.24 1.72 0.31
CA ASN A 290 21.41 2.46 -0.18
C ASN A 290 21.10 3.89 -0.68
N VAL A 291 19.82 4.30 -0.71
CA VAL A 291 19.37 5.62 -1.18
C VAL A 291 18.74 6.41 -0.03
N PRO A 292 18.92 7.74 0.06
CA PRO A 292 18.29 8.55 1.09
C PRO A 292 16.76 8.50 1.02
N LEU A 293 16.14 8.38 2.21
CA LEU A 293 14.69 8.25 2.38
C LEU A 293 14.09 9.59 2.86
N PRO A 294 13.07 10.15 2.18
CA PRO A 294 12.47 11.43 2.56
C PRO A 294 11.54 11.30 3.77
N VAL A 295 11.24 12.42 4.43
CA VAL A 295 10.30 12.47 5.55
C VAL A 295 8.89 12.36 4.98
N ALA A 296 8.04 11.55 5.60
CA ALA A 296 6.64 11.48 5.22
C ALA A 296 5.90 12.71 5.77
N PRO A 297 4.91 13.26 5.05
CA PRO A 297 4.15 14.42 5.47
C PRO A 297 3.11 14.10 6.54
#